data_AF-A0A7C7YS14-F1
#
_entry.id   AF-A0A7C7YS14-F1
#
_cell.length_a   1.000
_cell.length_b   1.000
_cell.length_c   1.000
_cell.angle_alpha   90.00
_cell.angle_beta   90.00
_cell.angle_gamma   90.00
#
_symmetry.space_group_name_H-M   'P 1'
#
loop_
_entity.id
_entity.type
_entity.pdbx_description
1 polymer ?
#
loop_
_entity_poly.entity_id
_entity_poly.type
_entity_poly.pdbx_seq_one_letter_code
_entity_poly.pdbx_strand_id
1 'polypeptide(L)'
;MENPLFKNSLSEYWVRQFSDPSTTLVQWLEQVKRQIEQKIHNQNPGLPHAVICTGEFSMDLPGNTSLPQLILEKLGIETGKIILESNSGWLRPESLAISAHTYSRNLAKDRVSYLDELPDLQLLITKRGVAEWRSLREEELVPGGKPATLIKVKDFSLTLGERHLNFFVHHEDYETVRKAELSFTQAYDQDIQLELHVSLEPAGGNAVIEARPLKQTSEVHFNKVVDWDRAEDTEKTPEEIRKEQPLAFPPHAPRTTSLEDWCPEEPTRYFISPMDRLERLLNRPGTDYQALHDLVDAAFLRGNKTAPFDSDGNPPSDLTPDDIEKISKVQHLLFRLYKNAQVPFDTKERIFRCLAYMSWNEHAFLDHLEEGLSAFRSSATYMTAYGQCLRTKNHIQMFSEVCIRHLRTRANLSGGENDCIKALWRILRYRSDACDFLTDETCFKLIGSTGLGTEFHNAGESDESRTPHVYDEVLSGASGHGLLHVLNKEYEKKLRRNKRMGWIANYSCCGILWLLRRRMYKSNFLPPNCLQAIMAKKLAKKILSDLKNRKIKAVKAKYSNTHLLEEFIKYIDQQGGQLPAELYDS
;
A
#
# COMPACT_ATOMS: atom_id res chain seq x y z
N MET A 1 -64.19 -1.18 -13.39
CA MET A 1 -65.43 -0.45 -13.05
C MET A 1 -65.20 0.15 -11.69
N GLU A 2 -65.06 1.48 -11.57
CA GLU A 2 -65.01 2.11 -10.25
C GLU A 2 -66.40 2.10 -9.61
N ASN A 3 -66.47 1.91 -8.29
CA ASN A 3 -67.73 2.08 -7.55
C ASN A 3 -67.84 3.54 -7.10
N PRO A 4 -68.80 4.34 -7.62
CA PRO A 4 -68.90 5.77 -7.30
C PRO A 4 -69.19 6.03 -5.81
N LEU A 5 -69.80 5.07 -5.10
CA LEU A 5 -70.02 5.17 -3.65
C LEU A 5 -68.70 5.24 -2.87
N PHE A 6 -67.64 4.59 -3.36
CA PHE A 6 -66.36 4.48 -2.64
C PHE A 6 -65.54 5.78 -2.72
N LYS A 7 -65.58 6.48 -3.86
CA LYS A 7 -64.97 7.81 -4.01
C LYS A 7 -65.67 8.85 -3.12
N ASN A 8 -67.00 8.82 -3.05
CA ASN A 8 -67.76 9.73 -2.20
C ASN A 8 -67.52 9.45 -0.71
N SER A 9 -67.45 8.19 -0.27
CA SER A 9 -67.16 7.89 1.14
C SER A 9 -65.74 8.27 1.56
N LEU A 10 -64.75 8.17 0.67
CA LEU A 10 -63.38 8.60 0.96
C LEU A 10 -63.23 10.12 0.96
N SER A 11 -63.85 10.84 0.01
CA SER A 11 -63.82 12.30 0.02
C SER A 11 -64.57 12.86 1.24
N GLU A 12 -65.72 12.31 1.63
CA GLU A 12 -66.41 12.68 2.87
C GLU A 12 -65.61 12.31 4.14
N TYR A 13 -64.89 11.18 4.16
CA TYR A 13 -64.03 10.80 5.27
C TYR A 13 -62.85 11.77 5.45
N TRP A 14 -62.14 12.08 4.36
CA TRP A 14 -61.03 13.04 4.39
C TRP A 14 -61.52 14.47 4.68
N VAL A 15 -62.65 14.91 4.09
CA VAL A 15 -63.27 16.20 4.44
C VAL A 15 -63.67 16.26 5.92
N ARG A 16 -64.17 15.16 6.51
CA ARG A 16 -64.41 15.10 7.97
C ARG A 16 -63.13 15.20 8.78
N GLN A 17 -62.10 14.41 8.46
CA GLN A 17 -60.79 14.44 9.14
C GLN A 17 -60.09 15.81 9.02
N PHE A 18 -60.32 16.55 7.94
CA PHE A 18 -59.72 17.87 7.69
C PHE A 18 -60.63 19.07 8.04
N SER A 19 -61.84 18.82 8.56
CA SER A 19 -62.77 19.88 9.00
C SER A 19 -62.68 20.23 10.49
N ASP A 20 -61.86 19.53 11.27
CA ASP A 20 -61.33 20.01 12.56
C ASP A 20 -59.91 20.61 12.32
N PRO A 21 -59.77 21.94 12.12
CA PRO A 21 -58.65 22.43 11.31
C PRO A 21 -57.31 22.64 12.04
N SER A 22 -57.23 22.37 13.35
CA SER A 22 -56.22 23.01 14.22
C SER A 22 -55.04 22.15 14.66
N THR A 23 -55.15 20.81 14.69
CA THR A 23 -54.11 19.93 15.23
C THR A 23 -53.73 18.77 14.32
N THR A 24 -54.65 17.87 13.96
CA THR A 24 -54.32 16.60 13.27
C THR A 24 -53.64 16.78 11.90
N LEU A 25 -54.20 17.61 11.01
CA LEU A 25 -53.58 17.88 9.71
C LEU A 25 -52.20 18.53 9.85
N VAL A 26 -52.05 19.52 10.75
CA VAL A 26 -50.79 20.24 10.94
C VAL A 26 -49.72 19.32 11.53
N GLN A 27 -50.07 18.50 12.53
CA GLN A 27 -49.17 17.50 13.12
C GLN A 27 -48.76 16.43 12.11
N TRP A 28 -49.66 15.98 11.25
CA TRP A 28 -49.35 15.03 10.18
C TRP A 28 -48.43 15.64 9.11
N LEU A 29 -48.69 16.88 8.68
CA LEU A 29 -47.81 17.61 7.76
C LEU A 29 -46.41 17.79 8.34
N GLU A 30 -46.29 18.14 9.63
CA GLU A 30 -45.01 18.24 10.35
C GLU A 30 -44.31 16.88 10.52
N GLN A 31 -45.06 15.77 10.64
CA GLN A 31 -44.47 14.43 10.66
C GLN A 31 -43.92 14.05 9.28
N VAL A 32 -44.69 14.29 8.21
CA VAL A 32 -44.25 14.10 6.82
C VAL A 32 -43.04 14.98 6.50
N LYS A 33 -43.05 16.24 6.99
CA LYS A 33 -41.92 17.17 6.89
C LYS A 33 -40.63 16.56 7.40
N ARG A 34 -40.62 16.13 8.66
CA ARG A 34 -39.44 15.56 9.32
C ARG A 34 -38.93 14.31 8.63
N GLN A 35 -39.82 13.45 8.12
CA GLN A 35 -39.43 12.26 7.37
C GLN A 35 -38.77 12.59 6.02
N ILE A 36 -39.23 13.64 5.34
CA ILE A 36 -38.62 14.12 4.09
C ILE A 36 -37.29 14.83 4.37
N GLU A 37 -37.25 15.74 5.35
CA GLU A 37 -36.03 16.45 5.76
C GLU A 37 -34.92 15.49 6.23
N GLN A 38 -35.27 14.49 7.04
CA GLN A 38 -34.33 13.45 7.49
C GLN A 38 -33.78 12.63 6.31
N LYS A 39 -34.62 12.28 5.31
CA LYS A 39 -34.14 11.58 4.12
C LYS A 39 -33.26 12.44 3.23
N ILE A 40 -33.62 13.70 2.99
CA ILE A 40 -32.78 14.64 2.22
C ILE A 40 -31.43 14.80 2.92
N HIS A 41 -31.43 15.10 4.21
CA HIS A 41 -30.20 15.32 4.98
C HIS A 41 -29.26 14.11 4.95
N ASN A 42 -29.80 12.89 5.02
CA ASN A 42 -29.02 11.66 4.99
C ASN A 42 -28.55 11.24 3.58
N GLN A 43 -29.28 11.56 2.50
CA GLN A 43 -29.00 11.02 1.16
C GLN A 43 -28.32 12.00 0.20
N ASN A 44 -28.54 13.32 0.33
CA ASN A 44 -27.71 14.37 -0.29
C ASN A 44 -28.19 15.76 0.17
N PRO A 45 -27.30 16.71 0.53
CA PRO A 45 -27.70 18.05 0.99
C PRO A 45 -28.28 18.99 -0.10
N GLY A 46 -28.69 18.45 -1.26
CA GLY A 46 -29.35 19.17 -2.34
C GLY A 46 -30.88 19.07 -2.28
N LEU A 47 -31.58 20.10 -2.76
CA LEU A 47 -33.04 20.06 -2.89
C LEU A 47 -33.49 19.01 -3.91
N PRO A 48 -34.61 18.28 -3.67
CA PRO A 48 -35.11 17.29 -4.60
C PRO A 48 -35.58 17.92 -5.92
N HIS A 49 -34.91 17.56 -7.01
CA HIS A 49 -35.20 18.04 -8.37
C HIS A 49 -36.67 17.85 -8.79
N ALA A 50 -37.31 16.78 -8.31
CA ALA A 50 -38.74 16.56 -8.46
C ALA A 50 -39.32 15.83 -7.24
N VAL A 51 -40.60 16.06 -6.97
CA VAL A 51 -41.40 15.24 -6.02
C VAL A 51 -42.55 14.58 -6.78
N ILE A 52 -42.75 13.29 -6.51
CA ILE A 52 -43.79 12.46 -7.12
C ILE A 52 -44.80 12.07 -6.05
N CYS A 53 -46.08 12.40 -6.26
CA CYS A 53 -47.16 12.08 -5.32
C CYS A 53 -48.18 11.12 -5.95
N THR A 54 -48.46 10.02 -5.24
CA THR A 54 -49.22 8.85 -5.71
C THR A 54 -50.30 8.42 -4.71
N GLY A 55 -51.21 7.56 -5.16
CA GLY A 55 -52.32 7.03 -4.35
C GLY A 55 -53.34 8.10 -3.97
N GLU A 56 -54.04 7.92 -2.84
CA GLU A 56 -55.06 8.88 -2.36
C GLU A 56 -54.51 10.30 -2.18
N PHE A 57 -53.20 10.44 -1.90
CA PHE A 57 -52.56 11.74 -1.76
C PHE A 57 -52.41 12.50 -3.09
N SER A 58 -52.64 11.89 -4.26
CA SER A 58 -52.65 12.62 -5.53
C SER A 58 -54.03 13.23 -5.89
N MET A 59 -55.03 13.12 -5.03
CA MET A 59 -56.37 13.68 -5.31
C MET A 59 -56.36 15.21 -5.25
N ASP A 60 -57.12 15.84 -6.17
CA ASP A 60 -57.40 17.27 -6.10
C ASP A 60 -58.49 17.55 -5.04
N LEU A 61 -58.28 18.59 -4.24
CA LEU A 61 -59.25 19.07 -3.26
C LEU A 61 -60.34 19.91 -3.95
N PRO A 62 -61.53 20.06 -3.33
CA PRO A 62 -62.56 20.98 -3.81
C PRO A 62 -61.99 22.39 -4.04
N GLY A 63 -62.20 22.95 -5.24
CA GLY A 63 -61.61 24.23 -5.65
C GLY A 63 -60.35 24.14 -6.50
N ASN A 64 -60.03 22.96 -7.06
CA ASN A 64 -58.87 22.69 -7.92
C ASN A 64 -57.51 22.86 -7.21
N THR A 65 -57.48 22.76 -5.88
CA THR A 65 -56.23 22.79 -5.11
C THR A 65 -55.64 21.38 -5.04
N SER A 66 -54.52 21.14 -5.72
CA SER A 66 -53.76 19.89 -5.61
C SER A 66 -53.27 19.70 -4.16
N LEU A 67 -53.69 18.61 -3.50
CA LEU A 67 -53.25 18.29 -2.13
C LEU A 67 -51.70 18.20 -2.04
N PRO A 68 -50.97 17.56 -2.99
CA PRO A 68 -49.52 17.59 -3.04
C PRO A 68 -48.90 18.98 -3.13
N GLN A 69 -49.52 19.90 -3.88
CA GLN A 69 -49.02 21.27 -3.98
C GLN A 69 -49.19 21.99 -2.64
N LEU A 70 -50.36 21.87 -2.01
CA LEU A 70 -50.60 22.42 -0.67
C LEU A 70 -49.64 21.82 0.38
N ILE A 71 -49.33 20.53 0.29
CA ILE A 71 -48.29 19.89 1.11
C ILE A 71 -46.95 20.59 0.87
N LEU A 72 -46.45 20.63 -0.36
CA LEU A 72 -45.11 21.18 -0.68
C LEU A 72 -44.97 22.68 -0.30
N GLU A 73 -46.02 23.48 -0.53
CA GLU A 73 -46.10 24.88 -0.09
C GLU A 73 -46.04 25.01 1.45
N LYS A 74 -46.64 24.08 2.21
CA LYS A 74 -46.57 24.06 3.69
C LYS A 74 -45.25 23.51 4.21
N LEU A 75 -44.64 22.57 3.49
CA LEU A 75 -43.31 22.04 3.83
C LEU A 75 -42.21 23.09 3.57
N GLY A 76 -42.40 23.97 2.58
CA GLY A 76 -41.40 24.95 2.15
C GLY A 76 -40.38 24.37 1.17
N ILE A 77 -40.75 23.30 0.44
CA ILE A 77 -39.84 22.60 -0.47
C ILE A 77 -39.99 23.20 -1.87
N GLU A 78 -39.06 24.08 -2.25
CA GLU A 78 -38.95 24.61 -3.61
C GLU A 78 -38.42 23.51 -4.56
N THR A 79 -39.33 22.73 -5.15
CA THR A 79 -38.99 21.72 -6.18
C THR A 79 -39.01 22.33 -7.58
N GLY A 80 -38.05 21.98 -8.43
CA GLY A 80 -38.09 22.36 -9.85
C GLY A 80 -39.23 21.72 -10.65
N LYS A 81 -39.84 20.63 -10.17
CA LYS A 81 -40.94 19.92 -10.84
C LYS A 81 -41.78 19.06 -9.89
N ILE A 82 -43.07 19.35 -9.78
CA ILE A 82 -44.04 18.48 -9.10
C ILE A 82 -44.67 17.53 -10.13
N ILE A 83 -44.74 16.23 -9.82
CA ILE A 83 -45.36 15.22 -10.69
C ILE A 83 -46.55 14.58 -9.96
N LEU A 84 -47.76 14.90 -10.43
CA LEU A 84 -49.04 14.45 -9.86
C LEU A 84 -49.56 13.22 -10.62
N GLU A 85 -49.98 12.18 -9.89
CA GLU A 85 -50.61 10.98 -10.48
C GLU A 85 -52.04 11.20 -11.01
N SER A 86 -52.72 12.27 -10.58
CA SER A 86 -54.02 12.70 -11.12
C SER A 86 -53.91 13.37 -12.50
N ASN A 87 -53.07 14.40 -12.60
CA ASN A 87 -53.15 15.41 -13.67
C ASN A 87 -51.97 15.39 -14.67
N SER A 88 -50.91 14.60 -14.44
CA SER A 88 -49.80 14.55 -15.39
C SER A 88 -50.07 13.68 -16.62
N GLY A 89 -50.88 12.62 -16.49
CA GLY A 89 -51.05 11.58 -17.50
C GLY A 89 -49.84 10.64 -17.69
N TRP A 90 -48.70 10.93 -17.02
CA TRP A 90 -47.50 10.09 -16.99
C TRP A 90 -47.64 8.94 -15.97
N LEU A 91 -48.34 9.22 -14.89
CA LEU A 91 -48.79 8.28 -13.88
C LEU A 91 -50.32 8.17 -13.98
N ARG A 92 -50.88 7.03 -13.58
CA ARG A 92 -52.31 6.71 -13.51
C ARG A 92 -52.60 6.02 -12.18
N PRO A 93 -53.85 5.85 -11.72
CA PRO A 93 -54.13 5.08 -10.51
C PRO A 93 -53.53 3.65 -10.52
N GLU A 94 -53.27 3.08 -11.70
CA GLU A 94 -52.58 1.80 -11.85
C GLU A 94 -51.04 1.86 -11.90
N SER A 95 -50.37 3.01 -11.70
CA SER A 95 -48.91 3.14 -11.88
C SER A 95 -48.12 2.11 -11.08
N LEU A 96 -48.49 1.89 -9.82
CA LEU A 96 -47.81 0.91 -8.96
C LEU A 96 -48.00 -0.52 -9.51
N ALA A 97 -49.17 -0.84 -10.06
CA ALA A 97 -49.43 -2.14 -10.69
C ALA A 97 -48.73 -2.29 -12.05
N ILE A 98 -48.64 -1.23 -12.85
CA ILE A 98 -47.91 -1.18 -14.13
C ILE A 98 -46.39 -1.31 -13.88
N SER A 99 -45.88 -0.65 -12.85
CA SER A 99 -44.49 -0.73 -12.41
C SER A 99 -44.17 -2.11 -11.84
N ALA A 100 -45.01 -2.66 -10.97
CA ALA A 100 -44.85 -4.02 -10.44
C ALA A 100 -44.92 -5.09 -11.56
N HIS A 101 -45.84 -4.95 -12.52
CA HIS A 101 -45.88 -5.80 -13.71
C HIS A 101 -44.61 -5.65 -14.55
N THR A 102 -44.13 -4.42 -14.77
CA THR A 102 -42.91 -4.15 -15.56
C THR A 102 -41.67 -4.72 -14.90
N TYR A 103 -41.52 -4.54 -13.58
CA TYR A 103 -40.48 -5.14 -12.74
C TYR A 103 -40.52 -6.67 -12.82
N SER A 104 -41.68 -7.28 -12.52
CA SER A 104 -41.86 -8.74 -12.59
C SER A 104 -41.58 -9.31 -13.98
N ARG A 105 -42.04 -8.64 -15.04
CA ARG A 105 -41.82 -9.03 -16.45
C ARG A 105 -40.37 -8.88 -16.89
N ASN A 106 -39.64 -7.94 -16.32
CA ASN A 106 -38.20 -7.75 -16.58
C ASN A 106 -37.38 -8.79 -15.81
N LEU A 107 -37.66 -8.99 -14.51
CA LEU A 107 -37.06 -10.02 -13.67
C LEU A 107 -37.23 -11.43 -14.27
N ALA A 108 -38.46 -11.78 -14.71
CA ALA A 108 -38.76 -13.03 -15.40
C ALA A 108 -38.12 -13.16 -16.81
N LYS A 109 -37.39 -12.15 -17.27
CA LYS A 109 -36.59 -12.13 -18.51
C LYS A 109 -35.12 -11.81 -18.24
N ASP A 110 -34.69 -11.89 -16.98
CA ASP A 110 -33.36 -11.55 -16.45
C ASP A 110 -32.90 -10.08 -16.68
N ARG A 111 -33.83 -9.21 -17.10
CA ARG A 111 -33.53 -7.82 -17.45
C ARG A 111 -33.39 -6.93 -16.21
N VAL A 112 -32.42 -6.02 -16.28
CA VAL A 112 -32.32 -4.88 -15.33
C VAL A 112 -33.65 -4.13 -15.30
N SER A 113 -34.16 -3.86 -14.11
CA SER A 113 -35.44 -3.18 -13.90
C SER A 113 -35.29 -1.78 -13.33
N TYR A 114 -34.30 -1.61 -12.46
CA TYR A 114 -33.80 -0.34 -11.95
C TYR A 114 -32.29 -0.51 -11.66
N LEU A 115 -31.58 0.61 -11.48
CA LEU A 115 -30.24 0.61 -10.91
C LEU A 115 -30.34 1.02 -9.44
N ASP A 116 -29.51 0.41 -8.60
CA ASP A 116 -29.44 0.63 -7.15
C ASP A 116 -28.02 1.08 -6.79
N GLU A 117 -27.90 1.93 -5.78
CA GLU A 117 -26.62 2.44 -5.29
C GLU A 117 -26.04 1.47 -4.25
N LEU A 118 -24.75 1.15 -4.38
CA LEU A 118 -24.04 0.30 -3.41
C LEU A 118 -23.38 1.18 -2.35
N PRO A 119 -23.52 0.91 -1.04
CA PRO A 119 -22.73 1.61 -0.03
C PRO A 119 -21.24 1.27 -0.17
N ASP A 120 -20.35 2.25 0.01
CA ASP A 120 -18.92 1.98 0.10
C ASP A 120 -18.61 1.24 1.39
N LEU A 121 -18.37 -0.05 1.24
CA LEU A 121 -17.76 -0.89 2.25
C LEU A 121 -16.26 -0.91 2.01
N GLN A 122 -15.49 -0.68 3.06
CA GLN A 122 -14.04 -0.66 3.01
C GLN A 122 -13.48 -1.73 3.94
N LEU A 123 -12.58 -2.58 3.43
CA LEU A 123 -11.80 -3.50 4.27
C LEU A 123 -10.43 -2.90 4.57
N LEU A 124 -10.01 -3.01 5.83
CA LEU A 124 -8.63 -2.71 6.20
C LEU A 124 -7.73 -3.87 5.77
N ILE A 125 -6.81 -3.60 4.83
CA ILE A 125 -5.84 -4.58 4.35
C ILE A 125 -4.41 -4.12 4.65
N THR A 126 -3.51 -5.07 4.93
CA THR A 126 -2.07 -4.78 5.13
C THR A 126 -1.31 -5.00 3.82
N LYS A 127 -1.42 -4.04 2.91
CA LYS A 127 -0.72 -4.10 1.62
C LYS A 127 0.70 -3.58 1.77
N ARG A 128 1.69 -4.33 1.29
CA ARG A 128 3.12 -3.92 1.28
C ARG A 128 3.71 -3.57 2.67
N GLY A 129 2.97 -3.85 3.76
CA GLY A 129 3.34 -3.54 5.14
C GLY A 129 2.83 -2.21 5.68
N VAL A 130 1.89 -1.58 4.97
CA VAL A 130 1.11 -0.42 5.41
C VAL A 130 -0.35 -0.86 5.49
N ALA A 131 -1.07 -0.44 6.52
CA ALA A 131 -2.51 -0.62 6.59
C ALA A 131 -3.20 0.42 5.70
N GLU A 132 -3.94 -0.03 4.69
CA GLU A 132 -4.77 0.81 3.82
C GLU A 132 -6.23 0.36 3.84
N TRP A 133 -7.16 1.31 3.82
CA TRP A 133 -8.57 1.05 3.60
C TRP A 133 -8.80 0.82 2.11
N ARG A 134 -9.29 -0.36 1.76
CA ARG A 134 -9.64 -0.73 0.39
C ARG A 134 -11.15 -0.78 0.25
N SER A 135 -11.69 0.16 -0.53
CA SER A 135 -13.07 0.11 -1.04
C SER A 135 -13.34 -1.21 -1.75
N LEU A 136 -14.56 -1.71 -1.54
CA LEU A 136 -15.13 -2.89 -2.17
C LEU A 136 -16.03 -2.50 -3.37
N ARG A 137 -16.23 -1.20 -3.64
CA ARG A 137 -17.10 -0.70 -4.70
C ARG A 137 -16.31 -0.52 -6.00
N GLU A 138 -16.45 -1.45 -6.97
CA GLU A 138 -15.89 -1.26 -8.34
C GLU A 138 -16.82 -0.42 -9.23
N GLU A 139 -18.14 -0.59 -9.08
CA GLU A 139 -19.18 0.19 -9.78
C GLU A 139 -20.11 0.85 -8.74
N GLU A 140 -20.48 2.10 -8.98
CA GLU A 140 -21.36 2.90 -8.11
C GLU A 140 -22.83 2.45 -8.18
N LEU A 141 -23.26 2.03 -9.38
CA LEU A 141 -24.65 1.68 -9.72
C LEU A 141 -24.73 0.25 -10.27
N VAL A 142 -25.58 -0.59 -9.67
CA VAL A 142 -25.73 -2.01 -10.06
C VAL A 142 -27.18 -2.40 -10.35
N PRO A 143 -27.44 -3.51 -11.06
CA PRO A 143 -28.80 -4.01 -11.28
C PRO A 143 -29.55 -4.33 -9.98
N GLY A 144 -30.51 -3.47 -9.63
CA GLY A 144 -31.30 -3.61 -8.42
C GLY A 144 -32.11 -4.91 -8.37
N GLY A 145 -32.25 -5.48 -7.17
CA GLY A 145 -32.90 -6.78 -6.93
C GLY A 145 -32.08 -8.01 -7.35
N LYS A 146 -30.78 -7.87 -7.65
CA LYS A 146 -29.83 -8.97 -7.82
C LYS A 146 -28.62 -8.76 -6.90
N PRO A 147 -28.03 -9.81 -6.28
CA PRO A 147 -26.80 -9.66 -5.51
C PRO A 147 -25.64 -9.19 -6.40
N ALA A 148 -25.05 -8.04 -6.06
CA ALA A 148 -23.86 -7.55 -6.72
C ALA A 148 -22.64 -8.31 -6.17
N THR A 149 -21.89 -8.99 -7.04
CA THR A 149 -20.56 -9.49 -6.66
C THR A 149 -19.60 -8.32 -6.76
N LEU A 150 -19.01 -7.94 -5.62
CA LEU A 150 -18.21 -6.73 -5.46
C LEU A 150 -16.76 -6.98 -5.86
N ILE A 151 -15.91 -7.41 -4.92
CA ILE A 151 -14.48 -7.65 -5.15
C ILE A 151 -14.08 -9.03 -4.62
N LYS A 152 -13.12 -9.64 -5.33
CA LYS A 152 -12.28 -10.75 -4.84
C LYS A 152 -11.05 -10.17 -4.13
N VAL A 153 -11.11 -10.01 -2.82
CA VAL A 153 -9.98 -9.47 -2.05
C VAL A 153 -9.04 -10.61 -1.69
N LYS A 154 -7.82 -10.55 -2.24
CA LYS A 154 -6.73 -11.49 -1.99
C LYS A 154 -5.88 -11.00 -0.82
N ASP A 155 -4.72 -11.62 -0.61
CA ASP A 155 -3.71 -11.24 0.38
C ASP A 155 -4.13 -11.47 1.85
N PHE A 156 -5.18 -12.26 2.07
CA PHE A 156 -5.55 -12.81 3.40
C PHE A 156 -4.95 -14.20 3.60
N SER A 157 -4.57 -14.51 4.84
CA SER A 157 -4.11 -15.85 5.21
C SER A 157 -4.50 -16.21 6.64
N LEU A 158 -4.92 -17.46 6.85
CA LEU A 158 -5.02 -18.08 8.17
C LEU A 158 -3.68 -18.76 8.49
N THR A 159 -3.01 -18.36 9.57
CA THR A 159 -1.72 -18.92 9.98
C THR A 159 -1.88 -20.37 10.46
N LEU A 160 -0.83 -21.17 10.33
CA LEU A 160 -0.61 -22.39 11.11
C LEU A 160 -1.13 -22.26 12.56
N GLY A 161 -2.08 -23.11 12.94
CA GLY A 161 -2.64 -23.18 14.30
C GLY A 161 -3.79 -22.21 14.60
N GLU A 162 -4.05 -21.19 13.77
CA GLU A 162 -5.12 -20.21 14.02
C GLU A 162 -6.51 -20.81 13.79
N ARG A 163 -7.48 -20.28 14.55
CA ARG A 163 -8.92 -20.63 14.46
C ARG A 163 -9.84 -19.43 14.27
N HIS A 164 -9.30 -18.22 14.19
CA HIS A 164 -10.06 -16.99 14.14
C HIS A 164 -9.35 -16.02 13.19
N LEU A 165 -9.99 -15.67 12.08
CA LEU A 165 -9.51 -14.57 11.22
C LEU A 165 -10.30 -13.32 11.57
N ASN A 166 -9.61 -12.30 12.07
CA ASN A 166 -10.19 -10.99 12.38
C ASN A 166 -9.92 -10.02 11.22
N PHE A 167 -10.88 -9.16 10.91
CA PHE A 167 -10.66 -8.01 10.02
C PHE A 167 -11.60 -6.85 10.37
N PHE A 168 -11.21 -5.66 9.93
CA PHE A 168 -11.94 -4.42 10.19
C PHE A 168 -12.69 -3.99 8.93
N VAL A 169 -13.95 -3.59 9.11
CA VAL A 169 -14.86 -3.13 8.06
C VAL A 169 -15.38 -1.75 8.42
N HIS A 170 -15.27 -0.82 7.49
CA HIS A 170 -15.89 0.51 7.52
C HIS A 170 -17.00 0.55 6.47
N HIS A 171 -18.03 1.37 6.69
CA HIS A 171 -19.22 1.51 5.85
C HIS A 171 -19.59 2.99 5.83
N GLU A 172 -19.75 3.62 4.66
CA GLU A 172 -19.77 5.10 4.55
C GLU A 172 -20.85 5.82 5.40
N ASP A 173 -22.00 5.20 5.67
CA ASP A 173 -23.04 5.69 6.61
C ASP A 173 -22.61 5.75 8.11
N TYR A 174 -21.46 5.23 8.51
CA TYR A 174 -21.05 5.08 9.92
C TYR A 174 -19.68 5.71 10.20
N GLU A 175 -19.59 6.54 11.25
CA GLU A 175 -18.33 7.15 11.72
C GLU A 175 -17.35 6.12 12.33
N THR A 176 -17.87 5.00 12.85
CA THR A 176 -17.10 3.96 13.53
C THR A 176 -16.86 2.71 12.69
N VAL A 177 -15.72 2.08 12.96
CA VAL A 177 -15.31 0.81 12.34
C VAL A 177 -15.87 -0.38 13.11
N ARG A 178 -16.37 -1.41 12.40
CA ARG A 178 -16.68 -2.71 12.99
C ARG A 178 -15.55 -3.72 12.79
N LYS A 179 -15.35 -4.59 13.77
CA LYS A 179 -14.43 -5.73 13.74
C LYS A 179 -15.24 -7.01 13.55
N ALA A 180 -15.03 -7.68 12.43
CA ALA A 180 -15.63 -8.96 12.10
C ALA A 180 -14.66 -10.13 12.40
N GLU A 181 -15.21 -11.27 12.77
CA GLU A 181 -14.45 -12.52 12.98
C GLU A 181 -15.02 -13.67 12.13
N LEU A 182 -14.13 -14.45 11.52
CA LEU A 182 -14.44 -15.77 10.96
C LEU A 182 -13.82 -16.86 11.83
N SER A 183 -14.67 -17.62 12.54
CA SER A 183 -14.26 -18.74 13.39
C SER A 183 -14.20 -20.07 12.62
N PHE A 184 -13.07 -20.77 12.72
CA PHE A 184 -12.81 -22.08 12.10
C PHE A 184 -12.92 -23.21 13.14
N THR A 185 -13.58 -24.30 12.77
CA THR A 185 -13.88 -25.42 13.68
C THR A 185 -12.65 -26.27 14.02
N GLN A 186 -11.64 -26.27 13.16
CA GLN A 186 -10.34 -26.90 13.38
C GLN A 186 -9.22 -25.88 13.23
N ALA A 187 -8.10 -26.13 13.91
CA ALA A 187 -6.84 -25.47 13.59
C ALA A 187 -6.15 -26.26 12.47
N TYR A 188 -5.47 -25.56 11.56
CA TYR A 188 -4.78 -26.17 10.43
C TYR A 188 -3.27 -26.31 10.69
N ASP A 189 -2.65 -27.28 10.03
CA ASP A 189 -1.24 -27.68 10.15
C ASP A 189 -0.30 -26.95 9.17
N GLN A 190 -0.85 -25.99 8.41
CA GLN A 190 -0.15 -25.19 7.41
C GLN A 190 -0.80 -23.80 7.29
N ASP A 191 -0.04 -22.83 6.76
CA ASP A 191 -0.56 -21.49 6.46
C ASP A 191 -1.50 -21.54 5.23
N ILE A 192 -2.76 -21.14 5.38
CA ILE A 192 -3.77 -21.21 4.30
C ILE A 192 -4.00 -19.82 3.72
N GLN A 193 -3.78 -19.68 2.40
CA GLN A 193 -4.05 -18.45 1.65
C GLN A 193 -5.52 -18.39 1.21
N LEU A 194 -6.14 -17.23 1.36
CA LEU A 194 -7.58 -17.01 1.22
C LEU A 194 -7.90 -15.95 0.14
N GLU A 195 -9.05 -16.13 -0.51
CA GLU A 195 -9.74 -15.08 -1.26
C GLU A 195 -11.04 -14.78 -0.51
N LEU A 196 -11.24 -13.52 -0.12
CA LEU A 196 -12.52 -13.05 0.36
C LEU A 196 -13.38 -12.69 -0.86
N HIS A 197 -14.50 -13.38 -1.00
CA HIS A 197 -15.58 -12.98 -1.89
C HIS A 197 -16.50 -12.04 -1.14
N VAL A 198 -16.67 -10.83 -1.66
CA VAL A 198 -17.67 -9.89 -1.14
C VAL A 198 -18.80 -9.78 -2.14
N SER A 199 -20.03 -9.90 -1.66
CA SER A 199 -21.25 -9.62 -2.42
C SER A 199 -22.23 -8.84 -1.55
N LEU A 200 -22.98 -7.91 -2.12
CA LEU A 200 -23.99 -7.14 -1.40
C LEU A 200 -25.36 -7.32 -2.07
N GLU A 201 -26.40 -7.50 -1.26
CA GLU A 201 -27.78 -7.50 -1.74
C GLU A 201 -28.34 -6.07 -1.71
N PRO A 202 -28.68 -5.46 -2.86
CA PRO A 202 -29.17 -4.09 -2.90
C PRO A 202 -30.42 -3.88 -2.04
N ALA A 203 -30.53 -2.70 -1.42
CA ALA A 203 -31.48 -2.37 -0.35
C ALA A 203 -31.41 -3.23 0.93
N GLY A 204 -30.58 -4.28 0.99
CA GLY A 204 -30.38 -5.12 2.18
C GLY A 204 -29.35 -4.59 3.19
N GLY A 205 -28.50 -3.64 2.78
CA GLY A 205 -27.45 -2.98 3.59
C GLY A 205 -26.26 -3.86 3.98
N ASN A 206 -26.50 -5.13 4.30
CA ASN A 206 -25.46 -6.07 4.73
C ASN A 206 -24.74 -6.70 3.51
N ALA A 207 -23.40 -6.63 3.48
CA ALA A 207 -22.61 -7.47 2.59
C ALA A 207 -22.47 -8.90 3.14
N VAL A 208 -22.56 -9.89 2.25
CA VAL A 208 -22.06 -11.23 2.50
C VAL A 208 -20.56 -11.25 2.18
N ILE A 209 -19.73 -11.34 3.22
CA ILE A 209 -18.28 -11.56 3.10
C ILE A 209 -18.01 -13.05 3.34
N GLU A 210 -17.47 -13.74 2.35
CA GLU A 210 -17.21 -15.18 2.37
C GLU A 210 -15.73 -15.49 2.09
N ALA A 211 -15.02 -16.04 3.07
CA ALA A 211 -13.66 -16.53 2.89
C ALA A 211 -13.64 -17.92 2.24
N ARG A 212 -12.83 -18.07 1.18
CA ARG A 212 -12.56 -19.35 0.50
C ARG A 212 -11.05 -19.58 0.35
N PRO A 213 -10.53 -20.82 0.51
CA PRO A 213 -9.14 -21.14 0.21
C PRO A 213 -8.78 -20.94 -1.27
N LEU A 214 -7.63 -20.31 -1.56
CA LEU A 214 -7.11 -20.17 -2.93
C LEU A 214 -6.75 -21.52 -3.58
N LYS A 215 -6.51 -22.56 -2.76
CA LYS A 215 -6.33 -23.94 -3.19
C LYS A 215 -7.19 -24.83 -2.29
N GLN A 216 -8.27 -25.36 -2.84
CA GLN A 216 -9.05 -26.37 -2.12
C GLN A 216 -8.35 -27.73 -2.22
N THR A 217 -8.28 -28.45 -1.10
CA THR A 217 -7.80 -29.84 -1.00
C THR A 217 -8.80 -30.67 -0.20
N SER A 218 -8.59 -31.98 -0.08
CA SER A 218 -9.38 -32.85 0.81
C SER A 218 -9.29 -32.48 2.30
N GLU A 219 -8.25 -31.73 2.69
CA GLU A 219 -7.99 -31.30 4.07
C GLU A 219 -8.40 -29.82 4.28
N VAL A 220 -8.32 -29.02 3.21
CA VAL A 220 -8.61 -27.59 3.17
C VAL A 220 -9.78 -27.35 2.22
N HIS A 221 -10.99 -27.64 2.69
CA HIS A 221 -12.23 -27.33 1.99
C HIS A 221 -13.22 -26.69 2.98
N PHE A 222 -13.44 -25.38 2.84
CA PHE A 222 -14.45 -24.63 3.56
C PHE A 222 -14.86 -23.40 2.77
N ASN A 223 -16.08 -22.96 3.03
CA ASN A 223 -16.56 -21.62 2.75
C ASN A 223 -17.04 -21.03 4.09
N LYS A 224 -16.64 -19.80 4.44
CA LYS A 224 -16.94 -19.19 5.75
C LYS A 224 -17.46 -17.77 5.58
N VAL A 225 -18.73 -17.57 5.93
CA VAL A 225 -19.43 -16.27 5.89
C VAL A 225 -19.32 -15.55 7.24
N VAL A 226 -19.23 -14.21 7.21
CA VAL A 226 -19.24 -13.35 8.41
C VAL A 226 -20.59 -13.42 9.12
N ASP A 227 -20.55 -13.60 10.43
CA ASP A 227 -21.70 -13.46 11.33
C ASP A 227 -21.75 -12.01 11.85
N TRP A 228 -22.53 -11.15 11.19
CA TRP A 228 -22.61 -9.72 11.50
C TRP A 228 -23.26 -9.41 12.85
N ASP A 229 -24.08 -10.32 13.37
CA ASP A 229 -24.66 -10.20 14.71
C ASP A 229 -23.59 -10.35 15.82
N ARG A 230 -22.36 -10.76 15.43
CA ARG A 230 -21.16 -10.80 16.29
C ARG A 230 -20.11 -9.75 15.93
N ALA A 231 -20.36 -8.89 14.94
CA ALA A 231 -19.41 -7.85 14.57
C ALA A 231 -19.37 -6.77 15.66
N GLU A 232 -18.22 -6.63 16.31
CA GLU A 232 -17.97 -5.70 17.42
C GLU A 232 -17.77 -4.29 16.85
N ASP A 233 -18.56 -3.30 17.27
CA ASP A 233 -18.21 -1.90 17.02
C ASP A 233 -16.96 -1.57 17.85
N THR A 234 -15.94 -0.98 17.21
CA THR A 234 -14.66 -0.68 17.85
C THR A 234 -14.64 0.65 18.60
N GLU A 235 -15.72 1.45 18.51
CA GLU A 235 -15.85 2.82 19.03
C GLU A 235 -14.79 3.79 18.46
N LYS A 236 -14.19 3.46 17.30
CA LYS A 236 -13.05 4.17 16.70
C LYS A 236 -13.24 4.47 15.22
N THR A 237 -12.65 5.57 14.78
CA THR A 237 -12.62 6.01 13.39
C THR A 237 -11.71 5.14 12.50
N PRO A 238 -11.89 5.17 11.16
CA PRO A 238 -10.97 4.53 10.21
C PRO A 238 -9.49 4.93 10.41
N GLU A 239 -9.22 6.18 10.72
CA GLU A 239 -7.88 6.72 10.97
C GLU A 239 -7.21 6.15 12.23
N GLU A 240 -7.97 5.97 13.30
CA GLU A 240 -7.47 5.43 14.57
C GLU A 240 -7.17 3.94 14.44
N ILE A 241 -8.11 3.16 13.91
CA ILE A 241 -7.90 1.74 13.63
C ILE A 241 -6.71 1.53 12.70
N ARG A 242 -6.52 2.38 11.68
CA ARG A 242 -5.36 2.32 10.78
C ARG A 242 -4.02 2.62 11.48
N LYS A 243 -4.00 3.50 12.49
CA LYS A 243 -2.81 3.80 13.31
C LYS A 243 -2.48 2.70 14.32
N GLU A 244 -3.47 1.94 14.77
CA GLU A 244 -3.27 0.82 15.71
C GLU A 244 -2.74 -0.46 15.04
N GLN A 245 -2.75 -0.55 13.70
CA GLN A 245 -2.26 -1.75 13.01
C GLN A 245 -0.73 -1.93 13.16
N PRO A 246 -0.24 -3.19 13.25
CA PRO A 246 1.18 -3.47 13.29
C PRO A 246 1.85 -3.13 11.96
N LEU A 247 2.51 -1.97 11.91
CA LEU A 247 3.26 -1.51 10.74
C LEU A 247 4.52 -2.37 10.48
N ALA A 248 4.95 -2.39 9.22
CA ALA A 248 6.19 -3.05 8.81
C ALA A 248 7.39 -2.68 9.70
N PHE A 249 8.24 -3.66 10.04
CA PHE A 249 9.53 -3.39 10.66
C PHE A 249 10.71 -4.00 9.88
N PRO A 250 11.69 -3.18 9.46
CA PRO A 250 11.60 -1.70 9.34
C PRO A 250 10.46 -1.27 8.38
N PRO A 251 9.94 -0.03 8.50
CA PRO A 251 8.97 0.52 7.54
C PRO A 251 9.54 0.53 6.12
N HIS A 252 8.67 0.38 5.11
CA HIS A 252 9.08 0.49 3.70
C HIS A 252 9.72 1.86 3.45
N ALA A 253 10.90 1.88 2.82
CA ALA A 253 11.66 3.11 2.61
C ALA A 253 12.11 3.19 1.14
N PRO A 254 11.16 3.35 0.19
CA PRO A 254 11.44 3.51 -1.23
C PRO A 254 12.38 4.69 -1.47
N ARG A 255 13.07 4.69 -2.62
CA ARG A 255 13.74 5.88 -3.13
C ARG A 255 12.68 6.95 -3.43
N THR A 256 12.85 8.11 -2.84
CA THR A 256 12.12 9.32 -3.26
C THR A 256 12.53 9.68 -4.68
N THR A 257 11.57 10.18 -5.45
CA THR A 257 11.85 10.77 -6.76
C THR A 257 11.98 12.28 -6.67
N SER A 258 12.76 12.86 -7.57
CA SER A 258 12.81 14.30 -7.79
C SER A 258 13.42 14.55 -9.16
N LEU A 259 12.67 15.19 -10.06
CA LEU A 259 13.26 15.68 -11.31
C LEU A 259 14.19 16.86 -11.03
N GLU A 260 13.85 17.76 -10.11
CA GLU A 260 14.67 18.94 -9.74
C GLU A 260 16.08 18.57 -9.28
N ASP A 261 16.24 17.51 -8.46
CA ASP A 261 17.57 17.05 -8.05
C ASP A 261 18.40 16.57 -9.25
N TRP A 262 17.78 15.93 -10.24
CA TRP A 262 18.46 15.32 -11.39
C TRP A 262 18.66 16.30 -12.55
N CYS A 263 17.69 17.17 -12.77
CA CYS A 263 17.62 18.20 -13.81
C CYS A 263 17.30 19.57 -13.18
N PRO A 264 18.15 20.12 -12.30
CA PRO A 264 17.91 21.42 -11.71
C PRO A 264 17.94 22.49 -12.79
N GLU A 265 16.99 23.42 -12.73
CA GLU A 265 17.03 24.63 -13.53
C GLU A 265 18.23 25.47 -13.07
N GLU A 266 19.31 25.55 -13.87
CA GLU A 266 20.36 26.54 -13.67
C GLU A 266 19.76 27.94 -13.98
N PRO A 267 19.71 28.89 -13.02
CA PRO A 267 19.07 30.20 -13.24
C PRO A 267 19.80 31.15 -14.20
N THR A 268 20.69 30.64 -15.07
CA THR A 268 21.71 31.42 -15.78
C THR A 268 21.83 31.12 -17.28
N ARG A 269 21.02 31.85 -18.05
CA ARG A 269 21.24 32.26 -19.46
C ARG A 269 21.36 31.22 -20.59
N TYR A 270 21.47 29.92 -20.32
CA TYR A 270 21.52 28.90 -21.38
C TYR A 270 20.40 27.86 -21.22
N PHE A 271 19.29 28.09 -21.92
CA PHE A 271 18.10 27.22 -21.98
C PHE A 271 18.42 25.86 -22.64
N ILE A 272 19.01 24.95 -21.88
CA ILE A 272 19.34 23.58 -22.27
C ILE A 272 19.18 22.71 -21.01
N SER A 273 18.18 21.83 -20.96
CA SER A 273 18.04 20.88 -19.86
C SER A 273 19.32 20.02 -19.74
N PRO A 274 19.73 19.56 -18.55
CA PRO A 274 20.80 18.56 -18.43
C PRO A 274 20.60 17.33 -19.33
N MET A 275 19.35 17.01 -19.66
CA MET A 275 18.98 15.96 -20.62
C MET A 275 19.30 16.36 -22.07
N ASP A 276 18.88 17.55 -22.51
CA ASP A 276 19.24 18.09 -23.84
C ASP A 276 20.76 18.28 -23.98
N ARG A 277 21.44 18.67 -22.89
CA ARG A 277 22.90 18.82 -22.84
C ARG A 277 23.57 17.46 -23.02
N LEU A 278 23.05 16.43 -22.35
CA LEU A 278 23.53 15.07 -22.51
C LEU A 278 23.26 14.54 -23.93
N GLU A 279 22.05 14.68 -24.48
CA GLU A 279 21.75 14.30 -25.86
C GLU A 279 22.69 15.00 -26.86
N ARG A 280 22.95 16.30 -26.69
CA ARG A 280 23.92 17.05 -27.51
C ARG A 280 25.37 16.59 -27.33
N LEU A 281 25.77 16.09 -26.16
CA LEU A 281 27.09 15.47 -25.92
C LEU A 281 27.19 14.08 -26.56
N LEU A 282 26.12 13.29 -26.51
CA LEU A 282 26.06 11.93 -27.05
C LEU A 282 25.97 11.93 -28.59
N ASN A 283 25.35 12.95 -29.19
CA ASN A 283 25.23 13.11 -30.64
C ASN A 283 26.40 13.88 -31.31
N ARG A 284 27.42 14.30 -30.56
CA ARG A 284 28.61 14.98 -31.13
C ARG A 284 29.64 13.97 -31.68
N PRO A 285 30.21 14.20 -32.88
CA PRO A 285 31.34 13.41 -33.37
C PRO A 285 32.58 13.70 -32.52
N GLY A 286 33.06 12.69 -31.81
CA GLY A 286 34.03 12.85 -30.73
C GLY A 286 33.33 13.18 -29.42
N THR A 287 32.89 12.15 -28.70
CA THR A 287 32.28 12.28 -27.38
C THR A 287 33.28 12.87 -26.39
N ASP A 288 32.97 14.02 -25.82
CA ASP A 288 33.70 14.57 -24.68
C ASP A 288 33.42 13.70 -23.45
N TYR A 289 34.33 12.74 -23.21
CA TYR A 289 34.21 11.84 -22.08
C TYR A 289 34.34 12.58 -20.75
N GLN A 290 35.06 13.71 -20.65
CA GLN A 290 35.17 14.45 -19.39
C GLN A 290 33.82 15.10 -19.03
N ALA A 291 33.17 15.77 -19.99
CA ALA A 291 31.82 16.31 -19.77
C ALA A 291 30.79 15.22 -19.42
N LEU A 292 30.97 13.99 -19.93
CA LEU A 292 30.17 12.82 -19.54
C LEU A 292 30.53 12.31 -18.12
N HIS A 293 31.82 12.29 -17.76
CA HIS A 293 32.29 11.95 -16.42
C HIS A 293 31.71 12.90 -15.36
N ASP A 294 31.78 14.21 -15.59
CA ASP A 294 31.29 15.25 -14.67
C ASP A 294 29.78 15.13 -14.44
N LEU A 295 29.00 14.92 -15.52
CA LEU A 295 27.55 14.73 -15.45
C LEU A 295 27.17 13.44 -14.71
N VAL A 296 27.91 12.34 -14.96
CA VAL A 296 27.67 11.06 -14.27
C VAL A 296 28.07 11.12 -12.80
N ASP A 297 29.11 11.86 -12.44
CA ASP A 297 29.52 12.03 -11.03
C ASP A 297 28.52 12.93 -10.27
N ALA A 298 27.98 13.97 -10.92
CA ALA A 298 26.83 14.71 -10.38
C ALA A 298 25.62 13.78 -10.15
N ALA A 299 25.24 12.99 -11.16
CA ALA A 299 24.17 11.99 -11.05
C ALA A 299 24.44 10.92 -9.98
N PHE A 300 25.70 10.53 -9.75
CA PHE A 300 26.09 9.61 -8.68
C PHE A 300 25.90 10.25 -7.29
N LEU A 301 26.32 11.50 -7.11
CA LEU A 301 26.14 12.23 -5.84
C LEU A 301 24.65 12.42 -5.50
N ARG A 302 23.83 12.78 -6.50
CA ARG A 302 22.37 12.95 -6.38
C ARG A 302 21.63 11.62 -6.18
N GLY A 303 22.00 10.60 -6.96
CA GLY A 303 21.36 9.28 -6.98
C GLY A 303 21.45 8.47 -5.69
N ASN A 304 22.29 8.87 -4.74
CA ASN A 304 22.30 8.32 -3.39
C ASN A 304 21.16 8.87 -2.49
N LYS A 305 20.48 9.95 -2.91
CA LYS A 305 19.29 10.50 -2.24
C LYS A 305 18.02 10.18 -3.03
N THR A 306 17.91 10.69 -4.27
CA THR A 306 16.70 10.69 -5.10
C THR A 306 16.89 9.94 -6.42
N ALA A 307 15.84 9.87 -7.24
CA ALA A 307 15.81 9.18 -8.54
C ALA A 307 14.89 9.91 -9.55
N PRO A 308 15.07 9.70 -10.87
CA PRO A 308 14.12 10.17 -11.88
C PRO A 308 12.93 9.20 -12.07
N PHE A 309 13.06 7.94 -11.62
CA PHE A 309 12.00 6.94 -11.54
C PHE A 309 12.00 6.32 -10.13
N ASP A 310 10.85 5.88 -9.64
CA ASP A 310 10.68 5.35 -8.28
C ASP A 310 11.37 3.97 -8.08
N SER A 311 11.07 3.31 -6.96
CA SER A 311 11.64 1.99 -6.65
C SER A 311 11.08 0.85 -7.51
N ASP A 312 9.86 1.01 -8.01
CA ASP A 312 9.13 0.06 -8.85
C ASP A 312 9.35 0.37 -10.35
N GLY A 313 10.04 1.47 -10.67
CA GLY A 313 10.40 1.91 -12.03
C GLY A 313 9.41 2.88 -12.67
N ASN A 314 8.44 3.40 -11.92
CA ASN A 314 7.44 4.34 -12.42
C ASN A 314 7.98 5.78 -12.43
N PRO A 315 7.54 6.64 -13.36
CA PRO A 315 7.83 8.06 -13.29
C PRO A 315 7.08 8.73 -12.11
N PRO A 316 7.59 9.85 -11.58
CA PRO A 316 6.81 10.76 -10.74
C PRO A 316 5.47 11.13 -11.39
N SER A 317 4.42 11.29 -10.58
CA SER A 317 3.08 11.70 -11.03
C SER A 317 3.02 13.12 -11.61
N ASP A 318 4.04 13.92 -11.32
CA ASP A 318 4.26 15.30 -11.81
C ASP A 318 5.00 15.37 -13.16
N LEU A 319 5.51 14.26 -13.72
CA LEU A 319 6.16 14.28 -15.02
C LEU A 319 5.17 14.35 -16.19
N THR A 320 5.51 15.16 -17.19
CA THR A 320 4.81 15.13 -18.49
C THR A 320 5.25 13.91 -19.32
N PRO A 321 4.42 13.45 -20.28
CA PRO A 321 4.82 12.42 -21.24
C PRO A 321 6.11 12.77 -22.00
N ASP A 322 6.30 14.04 -22.36
CA ASP A 322 7.51 14.54 -23.03
C ASP A 322 8.77 14.36 -22.16
N ASP A 323 8.67 14.56 -20.84
CA ASP A 323 9.80 14.39 -19.94
C ASP A 323 10.14 12.91 -19.76
N ILE A 324 9.13 12.04 -19.65
CA ILE A 324 9.30 10.59 -19.65
C ILE A 324 9.98 10.12 -20.95
N GLU A 325 9.63 10.69 -22.09
CA GLU A 325 10.25 10.39 -23.38
C GLU A 325 11.71 10.89 -23.44
N LYS A 326 12.00 12.12 -22.99
CA LYS A 326 13.37 12.68 -22.90
C LYS A 326 14.27 11.82 -22.01
N ILE A 327 13.77 11.41 -20.84
CA ILE A 327 14.54 10.55 -19.91
C ILE A 327 14.81 9.19 -20.57
N SER A 328 13.80 8.58 -21.21
CA SER A 328 13.95 7.32 -21.93
C SER A 328 14.97 7.39 -23.07
N LYS A 329 14.93 8.46 -23.89
CA LYS A 329 15.92 8.74 -24.96
C LYS A 329 17.35 8.82 -24.41
N VAL A 330 17.55 9.59 -23.34
CA VAL A 330 18.85 9.73 -22.66
C VAL A 330 19.38 8.38 -22.18
N GLN A 331 18.55 7.58 -21.52
CA GLN A 331 18.97 6.28 -20.99
C GLN A 331 19.35 5.31 -22.12
N HIS A 332 18.56 5.28 -23.20
CA HIS A 332 18.86 4.48 -24.39
C HIS A 332 20.21 4.85 -25.03
N LEU A 333 20.48 6.15 -25.19
CA LEU A 333 21.77 6.64 -25.71
C LEU A 333 22.95 6.30 -24.78
N LEU A 334 22.77 6.40 -23.45
CA LEU A 334 23.76 5.97 -22.46
C LEU A 334 24.04 4.46 -22.56
N PHE A 335 23.02 3.61 -22.73
CA PHE A 335 23.22 2.17 -22.90
C PHE A 335 23.93 1.82 -24.20
N ARG A 336 23.61 2.54 -25.29
CA ARG A 336 24.30 2.42 -26.57
C ARG A 336 25.78 2.80 -26.46
N LEU A 337 26.14 3.83 -25.67
CA LEU A 337 27.54 4.10 -25.34
C LEU A 337 28.17 3.00 -24.48
N TYR A 338 27.48 2.50 -23.45
CA TYR A 338 27.98 1.42 -22.61
C TYR A 338 28.34 0.16 -23.42
N LYS A 339 27.51 -0.21 -24.40
CA LYS A 339 27.75 -1.34 -25.32
C LYS A 339 28.83 -1.05 -26.39
N ASN A 340 29.17 0.22 -26.66
CA ASN A 340 30.17 0.58 -27.69
C ASN A 340 31.59 0.14 -27.26
N ALA A 341 32.24 -0.69 -28.07
CA ALA A 341 33.59 -1.21 -27.82
C ALA A 341 34.62 -0.09 -27.52
N GLN A 342 34.54 1.05 -28.21
CA GLN A 342 35.54 2.14 -28.15
C GLN A 342 35.48 3.01 -26.89
N VAL A 343 34.42 2.91 -26.08
CA VAL A 343 34.31 3.71 -24.84
C VAL A 343 35.23 3.14 -23.75
N PRO A 344 36.05 3.94 -23.04
CA PRO A 344 36.97 3.45 -22.01
C PRO A 344 36.27 2.70 -20.87
N PHE A 345 37.00 1.80 -20.20
CA PHE A 345 36.44 0.94 -19.14
C PHE A 345 35.86 1.75 -17.97
N ASP A 346 36.61 2.72 -17.45
CA ASP A 346 36.18 3.54 -16.32
C ASP A 346 34.95 4.38 -16.66
N THR A 347 34.87 4.87 -17.91
CA THR A 347 33.70 5.58 -18.44
C THR A 347 32.50 4.63 -18.56
N LYS A 348 32.69 3.40 -19.06
CA LYS A 348 31.63 2.36 -19.08
C LYS A 348 31.13 2.01 -17.69
N GLU A 349 32.01 1.84 -16.71
CA GLU A 349 31.61 1.53 -15.33
C GLU A 349 30.74 2.66 -14.76
N ARG A 350 31.12 3.91 -14.99
CA ARG A 350 30.36 5.09 -14.57
C ARG A 350 29.02 5.23 -15.30
N ILE A 351 28.98 5.09 -16.62
CA ILE A 351 27.72 5.08 -17.40
C ILE A 351 26.76 4.03 -16.83
N PHE A 352 27.26 2.82 -16.56
CA PHE A 352 26.46 1.73 -15.98
C PHE A 352 25.96 2.05 -14.56
N ARG A 353 26.78 2.69 -13.72
CA ARG A 353 26.31 3.24 -12.43
C ARG A 353 25.23 4.30 -12.63
N CYS A 354 25.33 5.16 -13.64
CA CYS A 354 24.29 6.15 -13.95
C CYS A 354 22.96 5.47 -14.28
N LEU A 355 22.96 4.53 -15.23
CA LEU A 355 21.77 3.73 -15.60
C LEU A 355 21.13 3.03 -14.39
N ALA A 356 21.95 2.48 -13.49
CA ALA A 356 21.51 1.91 -12.22
C ALA A 356 20.88 2.96 -11.29
N TYR A 357 21.53 4.09 -11.06
CA TYR A 357 20.99 5.15 -10.19
C TYR A 357 19.75 5.82 -10.79
N MET A 358 19.56 5.82 -12.10
CA MET A 358 18.32 6.28 -12.73
C MET A 358 17.12 5.35 -12.48
N SER A 359 17.29 4.19 -11.81
CA SER A 359 16.20 3.22 -11.56
C SER A 359 15.51 2.79 -12.87
N TRP A 360 16.29 2.57 -13.93
CA TRP A 360 15.73 2.37 -15.27
C TRP A 360 15.00 1.02 -15.45
N ASN A 361 14.05 0.97 -16.40
CA ASN A 361 13.16 -0.16 -16.67
C ASN A 361 13.10 -0.55 -18.17
N GLU A 362 14.04 -0.12 -19.02
CA GLU A 362 14.14 -0.64 -20.40
C GLU A 362 14.54 -2.12 -20.38
N HIS A 363 13.80 -2.94 -21.14
CA HIS A 363 14.06 -4.37 -21.28
C HIS A 363 15.52 -4.67 -21.65
N ALA A 364 16.10 -4.01 -22.66
CA ALA A 364 17.46 -4.34 -23.10
C ALA A 364 18.56 -4.11 -22.04
N PHE A 365 18.36 -3.19 -21.09
CA PHE A 365 19.23 -3.06 -19.91
C PHE A 365 18.96 -4.15 -18.87
N LEU A 366 17.69 -4.50 -18.60
CA LEU A 366 17.31 -5.58 -17.70
C LEU A 366 17.78 -6.96 -18.20
N ASP A 367 17.64 -7.25 -19.50
CA ASP A 367 18.13 -8.45 -20.17
C ASP A 367 19.65 -8.59 -19.98
N HIS A 368 20.38 -7.48 -20.12
CA HIS A 368 21.83 -7.45 -19.87
C HIS A 368 22.20 -7.60 -18.39
N LEU A 369 21.35 -7.19 -17.45
CA LEU A 369 21.49 -7.52 -16.04
C LEU A 369 21.27 -9.02 -15.80
N GLU A 370 20.29 -9.63 -16.46
CA GLU A 370 19.99 -11.06 -16.39
C GLU A 370 21.10 -11.94 -17.02
N GLU A 371 21.64 -11.56 -18.18
CA GLU A 371 22.89 -12.11 -18.74
C GLU A 371 24.02 -12.05 -17.70
N GLY A 372 24.23 -10.86 -17.13
CA GLY A 372 25.28 -10.62 -16.14
C GLY A 372 25.09 -11.42 -14.85
N LEU A 373 23.83 -11.68 -14.47
CA LEU A 373 23.47 -12.39 -13.25
C LEU A 373 23.64 -13.91 -13.43
N SER A 374 23.23 -14.42 -14.60
CA SER A 374 23.47 -15.80 -15.03
C SER A 374 24.98 -16.10 -15.09
N ALA A 375 25.78 -15.16 -15.60
CA ALA A 375 27.24 -15.22 -15.59
C ALA A 375 27.90 -14.78 -14.27
N PHE A 376 27.11 -14.45 -13.24
CA PHE A 376 27.49 -13.90 -11.94
C PHE A 376 28.63 -12.84 -11.97
N ARG A 377 28.36 -11.70 -12.59
CA ARG A 377 29.27 -10.55 -12.64
C ARG A 377 29.33 -9.84 -11.29
N SER A 378 30.23 -10.29 -10.41
CA SER A 378 30.32 -9.85 -9.00
C SER A 378 31.04 -8.51 -8.76
N SER A 379 30.96 -7.53 -9.67
CA SER A 379 31.55 -6.20 -9.43
C SER A 379 30.63 -5.29 -8.63
N ALA A 380 31.18 -4.35 -7.87
CA ALA A 380 30.42 -3.37 -7.07
C ALA A 380 29.39 -2.56 -7.89
N THR A 381 29.65 -2.42 -9.19
CA THR A 381 28.80 -1.73 -10.15
C THR A 381 27.64 -2.59 -10.64
N TYR A 382 27.88 -3.87 -10.96
CA TYR A 382 26.78 -4.82 -11.20
C TYR A 382 25.93 -5.00 -9.94
N MET A 383 26.54 -5.14 -8.77
CA MET A 383 25.83 -5.19 -7.48
C MET A 383 25.00 -3.92 -7.21
N THR A 384 25.51 -2.74 -7.58
CA THR A 384 24.72 -1.51 -7.51
C THR A 384 23.52 -1.54 -8.45
N ALA A 385 23.68 -2.00 -9.70
CA ALA A 385 22.55 -2.17 -10.61
C ALA A 385 21.55 -3.22 -10.14
N TYR A 386 22.01 -4.35 -9.59
CA TYR A 386 21.10 -5.37 -9.05
C TYR A 386 20.26 -4.83 -7.89
N GLY A 387 20.88 -4.09 -6.97
CA GLY A 387 20.19 -3.39 -5.90
C GLY A 387 19.14 -2.39 -6.38
N GLN A 388 19.44 -1.65 -7.46
CA GLN A 388 18.60 -0.56 -7.95
C GLN A 388 17.53 -0.98 -8.96
N CYS A 389 17.75 -2.01 -9.79
CA CYS A 389 16.90 -2.29 -10.96
C CYS A 389 16.19 -3.65 -10.97
N LEU A 390 16.58 -4.65 -10.16
CA LEU A 390 15.86 -5.94 -10.17
C LEU A 390 14.52 -5.82 -9.44
N ARG A 391 13.43 -5.98 -10.19
CA ARG A 391 12.04 -5.84 -9.74
C ARG A 391 11.25 -7.14 -9.75
N THR A 392 11.51 -8.04 -10.70
CA THR A 392 10.69 -9.25 -10.86
C THR A 392 10.98 -10.28 -9.77
N LYS A 393 9.97 -11.09 -9.44
CA LYS A 393 10.11 -12.25 -8.52
C LYS A 393 11.25 -13.17 -8.94
N ASN A 394 11.32 -13.52 -10.22
CA ASN A 394 12.34 -14.40 -10.78
C ASN A 394 13.76 -13.82 -10.64
N HIS A 395 13.96 -12.55 -10.99
CA HIS A 395 15.27 -11.89 -10.89
C HIS A 395 15.73 -11.75 -9.44
N ILE A 396 14.82 -11.37 -8.53
CA ILE A 396 15.13 -11.20 -7.10
C ILE A 396 15.44 -12.56 -6.45
N GLN A 397 14.69 -13.61 -6.79
CA GLN A 397 14.98 -14.99 -6.36
C GLN A 397 16.36 -15.45 -6.85
N MET A 398 16.61 -15.39 -8.16
CA MET A 398 17.90 -15.76 -8.76
C MET A 398 19.07 -14.98 -8.13
N PHE A 399 18.90 -13.66 -7.91
CA PHE A 399 19.90 -12.83 -7.25
C PHE A 399 20.16 -13.25 -5.80
N SER A 400 19.13 -13.61 -5.03
CA SER A 400 19.28 -14.05 -3.64
C SER A 400 20.02 -15.39 -3.53
N GLU A 401 19.73 -16.36 -4.40
CA GLU A 401 20.44 -17.64 -4.45
C GLU A 401 21.91 -17.47 -4.82
N VAL A 402 22.17 -16.60 -5.80
CA VAL A 402 23.52 -16.24 -6.24
C VAL A 402 24.30 -15.55 -5.12
N CYS A 403 23.67 -14.66 -4.35
CA CYS A 403 24.26 -14.07 -3.14
C CYS A 403 24.59 -15.14 -2.07
N ILE A 404 23.66 -16.06 -1.78
CA ILE A 404 23.90 -17.18 -0.85
C ILE A 404 25.09 -18.04 -1.32
N ARG A 405 25.14 -18.36 -2.62
CA ARG A 405 26.24 -19.14 -3.22
C ARG A 405 27.58 -18.42 -3.07
N HIS A 406 27.61 -17.09 -3.21
CA HIS A 406 28.82 -16.30 -3.01
C HIS A 406 29.29 -16.27 -1.56
N LEU A 407 28.39 -15.92 -0.64
CA LEU A 407 28.67 -15.82 0.80
C LEU A 407 29.11 -17.16 1.41
N ARG A 408 28.65 -18.29 0.85
CA ARG A 408 29.06 -19.64 1.27
C ARG A 408 30.42 -20.10 0.73
N THR A 409 30.84 -19.60 -0.44
CA THR A 409 32.03 -20.14 -1.14
C THR A 409 33.32 -19.38 -0.81
N ARG A 410 33.25 -18.20 -0.17
CA ARG A 410 34.41 -17.40 0.21
C ARG A 410 34.60 -17.37 1.73
N ALA A 411 35.42 -18.30 2.22
CA ALA A 411 35.86 -18.30 3.62
C ALA A 411 36.77 -17.09 3.98
N ASN A 412 37.43 -16.50 2.97
CA ASN A 412 38.25 -15.29 3.13
C ASN A 412 37.47 -14.08 2.60
N LEU A 413 36.87 -13.34 3.53
CA LEU A 413 35.91 -12.26 3.24
C LEU A 413 36.46 -11.24 2.24
N SER A 414 35.93 -11.24 1.02
CA SER A 414 36.37 -10.41 -0.11
C SER A 414 35.48 -9.17 -0.31
N GLY A 415 35.87 -8.26 -1.21
CA GLY A 415 35.15 -7.00 -1.43
C GLY A 415 33.69 -7.20 -1.88
N GLY A 416 33.49 -8.11 -2.84
CA GLY A 416 32.18 -8.29 -3.50
C GLY A 416 31.08 -8.89 -2.62
N GLU A 417 31.39 -9.54 -1.51
CA GLU A 417 30.38 -10.07 -0.57
C GLU A 417 29.63 -8.93 0.14
N ASN A 418 30.38 -7.90 0.55
CA ASN A 418 29.83 -6.68 1.11
C ASN A 418 28.88 -5.98 0.11
N ASP A 419 29.26 -5.98 -1.17
CA ASP A 419 28.42 -5.44 -2.24
C ASP A 419 27.19 -6.31 -2.53
N CYS A 420 27.28 -7.64 -2.44
CA CYS A 420 26.13 -8.55 -2.53
C CYS A 420 25.09 -8.27 -1.43
N ILE A 421 25.52 -8.16 -0.17
CA ILE A 421 24.62 -7.88 0.96
C ILE A 421 24.03 -6.46 0.83
N LYS A 422 24.85 -5.46 0.44
CA LYS A 422 24.41 -4.09 0.16
C LYS A 422 23.39 -4.01 -0.99
N ALA A 423 23.55 -4.81 -2.03
CA ALA A 423 22.61 -4.92 -3.15
C ALA A 423 21.29 -5.54 -2.70
N LEU A 424 21.34 -6.68 -2.00
CA LEU A 424 20.14 -7.33 -1.46
C LEU A 424 19.40 -6.42 -0.47
N TRP A 425 20.14 -5.71 0.40
CA TRP A 425 19.56 -4.70 1.29
C TRP A 425 18.84 -3.60 0.52
N ARG A 426 19.42 -3.09 -0.58
CA ARG A 426 18.74 -2.11 -1.46
C ARG A 426 17.45 -2.68 -2.04
N ILE A 427 17.44 -3.93 -2.51
CA ILE A 427 16.21 -4.59 -3.00
C ILE A 427 15.15 -4.63 -1.89
N LEU A 428 15.45 -5.23 -0.73
CA LEU A 428 14.50 -5.38 0.39
C LEU A 428 14.05 -4.03 0.98
N ARG A 429 14.91 -3.00 0.88
CA ARG A 429 14.61 -1.63 1.30
C ARG A 429 13.62 -0.95 0.36
N TYR A 430 13.98 -0.93 -0.92
CA TYR A 430 13.28 -0.13 -1.92
C TYR A 430 11.99 -0.81 -2.39
N ARG A 431 11.91 -2.14 -2.34
CA ARG A 431 10.76 -2.93 -2.76
C ARG A 431 10.10 -3.61 -1.56
N SER A 432 8.78 -3.57 -1.52
CA SER A 432 7.98 -4.10 -0.42
C SER A 432 7.63 -5.58 -0.62
N ASP A 433 7.20 -5.91 -1.83
CA ASP A 433 6.95 -7.26 -2.36
C ASP A 433 8.21 -8.15 -2.43
N ALA A 434 9.40 -7.57 -2.56
CA ALA A 434 10.67 -8.31 -2.56
C ALA A 434 10.87 -9.22 -1.33
N CYS A 435 10.21 -8.90 -0.20
CA CYS A 435 10.22 -9.75 0.99
C CYS A 435 9.33 -11.01 0.84
N ASP A 436 8.32 -11.02 -0.04
CA ASP A 436 7.58 -12.23 -0.40
C ASP A 436 8.31 -13.11 -1.42
N PHE A 437 9.10 -12.49 -2.28
CA PHE A 437 9.83 -13.24 -3.31
C PHE A 437 10.88 -14.18 -2.69
N LEU A 438 11.37 -13.91 -1.48
CA LEU A 438 12.32 -14.77 -0.77
C LEU A 438 11.62 -15.86 0.05
N THR A 439 12.00 -17.12 -0.18
CA THR A 439 11.55 -18.25 0.66
C THR A 439 12.16 -18.16 2.05
N ASP A 440 11.46 -18.70 3.06
CA ASP A 440 11.95 -18.74 4.44
C ASP A 440 13.34 -19.39 4.52
N GLU A 441 13.58 -20.46 3.75
CA GLU A 441 14.87 -21.15 3.65
C GLU A 441 15.97 -20.23 3.08
N THR A 442 15.68 -19.47 2.02
CA THR A 442 16.59 -18.46 1.47
C THR A 442 16.89 -17.37 2.50
N CYS A 443 15.88 -16.88 3.23
CA CYS A 443 16.07 -15.92 4.31
C CYS A 443 16.97 -16.47 5.44
N PHE A 444 16.72 -17.71 5.90
CA PHE A 444 17.57 -18.37 6.91
C PHE A 444 19.00 -18.62 6.40
N LYS A 445 19.17 -19.00 5.12
CA LYS A 445 20.47 -19.14 4.46
C LYS A 445 21.23 -17.81 4.44
N LEU A 446 20.56 -16.71 4.10
CA LEU A 446 21.12 -15.36 4.10
C LEU A 446 21.57 -14.94 5.49
N ILE A 447 20.67 -15.03 6.50
CA ILE A 447 20.98 -14.69 7.90
C ILE A 447 22.19 -15.50 8.39
N GLY A 448 22.22 -16.82 8.15
CA GLY A 448 23.34 -17.68 8.54
C GLY A 448 24.65 -17.38 7.81
N SER A 449 24.59 -16.90 6.57
CA SER A 449 25.78 -16.61 5.75
C SER A 449 26.40 -15.22 6.01
N THR A 450 25.85 -14.43 6.94
CA THR A 450 26.37 -13.11 7.34
C THR A 450 27.66 -13.14 8.17
N GLY A 451 28.23 -14.32 8.46
CA GLY A 451 29.47 -14.48 9.23
C GLY A 451 29.34 -14.30 10.74
N LEU A 452 28.16 -13.92 11.26
CA LEU A 452 27.95 -13.59 12.68
C LEU A 452 28.24 -14.74 13.68
N GLY A 453 28.36 -15.98 13.21
CA GLY A 453 28.70 -17.14 14.04
C GLY A 453 30.20 -17.34 14.31
N THR A 454 31.09 -16.91 13.40
CA THR A 454 32.50 -17.34 13.43
C THR A 454 33.39 -16.43 14.28
N GLU A 455 33.25 -15.10 14.19
CA GLU A 455 34.16 -14.17 14.87
C GLU A 455 33.93 -14.01 16.37
N PHE A 456 32.72 -14.35 16.86
CA PHE A 456 32.37 -14.19 18.28
C PHE A 456 33.18 -15.07 19.24
N HIS A 457 33.93 -16.04 18.75
CA HIS A 457 34.88 -16.84 19.53
C HIS A 457 36.28 -16.22 19.66
N ASN A 458 36.67 -15.29 18.78
CA ASN A 458 38.09 -14.92 18.60
C ASN A 458 38.43 -13.47 18.99
N ALA A 459 37.44 -12.59 19.15
CA ALA A 459 37.64 -11.13 19.31
C ALA A 459 38.02 -10.68 20.73
N GLY A 460 38.97 -11.37 21.39
CA GLY A 460 39.16 -11.36 22.83
C GLY A 460 40.41 -10.69 23.42
N GLU A 461 41.30 -10.03 22.65
CA GLU A 461 42.58 -9.53 23.20
C GLU A 461 43.28 -8.38 22.44
N SER A 462 44.21 -7.71 23.14
CA SER A 462 45.21 -6.70 22.70
C SER A 462 44.76 -5.24 22.42
N ASP A 463 45.72 -4.32 22.47
CA ASP A 463 45.57 -2.98 23.11
C ASP A 463 45.92 -1.75 22.22
N GLU A 464 45.91 -0.54 22.81
CA GLU A 464 45.92 0.79 22.19
C GLU A 464 47.25 1.34 21.61
N SER A 465 47.16 2.26 20.63
CA SER A 465 47.56 3.68 20.76
C SER A 465 47.75 4.47 19.44
N ARG A 466 47.72 5.83 19.55
CA ARG A 466 48.12 6.89 18.59
C ARG A 466 47.18 7.30 17.41
N THR A 467 47.39 8.54 16.96
CA THR A 467 46.60 9.44 16.06
C THR A 467 47.53 10.55 15.51
N PRO A 468 47.13 11.50 14.63
CA PRO A 468 45.84 11.72 13.90
C PRO A 468 45.93 11.31 12.39
N HIS A 469 45.38 11.90 11.31
CA HIS A 469 44.69 13.19 10.97
C HIS A 469 43.60 13.04 9.87
N VAL A 470 42.68 14.02 9.86
CA VAL A 470 41.93 14.69 8.75
C VAL A 470 41.67 13.97 7.40
N TYR A 471 40.40 13.65 7.12
CA TYR A 471 39.50 14.33 6.16
C TYR A 471 38.07 13.74 6.32
N ASP A 472 37.01 14.52 6.09
CA ASP A 472 35.58 14.13 6.25
C ASP A 472 34.70 15.17 5.49
N GLU A 473 33.41 14.97 5.15
CA GLU A 473 32.56 13.78 5.34
C GLU A 473 31.88 13.26 4.04
N VAL A 474 30.63 13.53 3.60
CA VAL A 474 29.50 14.39 4.04
C VAL A 474 28.16 13.65 3.78
N LEU A 475 27.26 13.55 4.77
CA LEU A 475 25.90 12.98 4.57
C LEU A 475 24.80 13.68 5.39
N SER A 476 23.84 14.32 4.70
CA SER A 476 22.59 14.84 5.28
C SER A 476 21.41 14.77 4.29
N GLY A 477 20.22 14.47 4.82
CA GLY A 477 18.97 14.21 4.09
C GLY A 477 18.04 13.32 4.95
N ALA A 478 16.72 13.54 4.90
CA ALA A 478 15.77 13.01 5.89
C ALA A 478 15.09 11.67 5.49
N SER A 479 14.11 11.25 6.31
CA SER A 479 13.30 10.00 6.29
C SER A 479 14.05 8.68 6.56
N GLY A 480 13.57 7.90 7.55
CA GLY A 480 13.92 6.48 7.81
C GLY A 480 15.38 6.08 8.12
N HIS A 481 16.37 6.90 7.77
CA HIS A 481 17.79 6.54 7.71
C HIS A 481 18.49 6.33 9.07
N GLY A 482 17.84 6.69 10.18
CA GLY A 482 18.45 6.83 11.51
C GLY A 482 19.14 5.57 12.05
N LEU A 483 18.47 4.41 12.03
CA LEU A 483 18.99 3.17 12.61
C LEU A 483 20.29 2.69 11.95
N LEU A 484 20.33 2.75 10.61
CA LEU A 484 21.29 2.00 9.79
C LEU A 484 22.59 2.79 9.53
N HIS A 485 22.49 4.12 9.51
CA HIS A 485 23.69 4.95 9.35
C HIS A 485 24.52 5.04 10.65
N VAL A 486 23.91 4.74 11.80
CA VAL A 486 24.47 5.07 13.11
C VAL A 486 25.19 3.90 13.81
N LEU A 487 24.93 2.66 13.40
CA LEU A 487 25.78 1.50 13.73
C LEU A 487 27.21 1.62 13.14
N ASN A 488 27.40 2.50 12.17
CA ASN A 488 28.51 2.49 11.21
C ASN A 488 29.85 3.00 11.79
N LYS A 489 30.01 4.33 11.92
CA LYS A 489 31.31 5.05 11.98
C LYS A 489 32.14 4.84 13.26
N GLU A 490 31.62 4.11 14.24
CA GLU A 490 32.21 3.92 15.58
C GLU A 490 32.38 2.44 15.98
N TYR A 491 31.52 1.52 15.51
CA TYR A 491 31.83 0.08 15.56
C TYR A 491 33.03 -0.24 14.64
N GLU A 492 33.13 0.46 13.50
CA GLU A 492 34.36 0.56 12.69
C GLU A 492 35.61 0.97 13.48
N LYS A 493 35.48 1.84 14.52
CA LYS A 493 36.65 2.26 15.31
C LYS A 493 37.16 1.17 16.25
N LYS A 494 36.33 0.22 16.67
CA LYS A 494 36.78 -0.99 17.39
C LYS A 494 37.31 -2.07 16.44
N LEU A 495 36.70 -2.25 15.27
CA LEU A 495 37.19 -3.18 14.24
C LEU A 495 38.41 -2.66 13.44
N ARG A 496 39.16 -1.69 13.99
CA ARG A 496 40.10 -0.85 13.23
C ARG A 496 41.29 -1.56 12.57
N ARG A 497 41.65 -2.78 13.01
CA ARG A 497 42.65 -3.61 12.31
C ARG A 497 42.17 -4.10 10.94
N ASN A 498 40.85 -4.10 10.67
CA ASN A 498 40.29 -4.46 9.38
C ASN A 498 38.99 -3.67 9.09
N LYS A 499 39.11 -2.49 8.45
CA LYS A 499 37.97 -1.63 8.07
C LYS A 499 36.85 -2.38 7.32
N ARG A 500 37.19 -3.41 6.52
CA ARG A 500 36.23 -4.24 5.77
C ARG A 500 35.15 -4.84 6.69
N MET A 501 35.51 -5.22 7.92
CA MET A 501 34.62 -5.89 8.86
C MET A 501 33.49 -5.01 9.38
N GLY A 502 33.73 -3.70 9.56
CA GLY A 502 32.70 -2.77 10.00
C GLY A 502 31.58 -2.63 8.97
N TRP A 503 31.93 -2.51 7.69
CA TRP A 503 30.98 -2.47 6.57
C TRP A 503 30.20 -3.78 6.43
N ILE A 504 30.88 -4.94 6.50
CA ILE A 504 30.23 -6.25 6.43
C ILE A 504 29.26 -6.41 7.61
N ALA A 505 29.68 -6.10 8.83
CA ALA A 505 28.81 -6.18 10.00
C ALA A 505 27.59 -5.24 9.87
N ASN A 506 27.78 -4.01 9.37
CA ASN A 506 26.67 -3.07 9.18
C ASN A 506 25.69 -3.57 8.10
N TYR A 507 26.15 -3.87 6.88
CA TYR A 507 25.25 -4.35 5.83
C TYR A 507 24.61 -5.71 6.17
N SER A 508 25.29 -6.58 6.92
CA SER A 508 24.69 -7.79 7.51
C SER A 508 23.57 -7.46 8.50
N CYS A 509 23.76 -6.50 9.42
CA CYS A 509 22.70 -6.04 10.30
C CYS A 509 21.52 -5.45 9.50
N CYS A 510 21.80 -4.62 8.50
CA CYS A 510 20.80 -4.09 7.57
C CYS A 510 20.03 -5.22 6.86
N GLY A 511 20.72 -6.21 6.30
CA GLY A 511 20.11 -7.35 5.63
C GLY A 511 19.19 -8.14 6.57
N ILE A 512 19.66 -8.49 7.78
CA ILE A 512 18.88 -9.22 8.77
C ILE A 512 17.66 -8.40 9.24
N LEU A 513 17.84 -7.09 9.50
CA LEU A 513 16.74 -6.18 9.85
C LEU A 513 15.67 -6.15 8.76
N TRP A 514 16.06 -5.96 7.50
CA TRP A 514 15.11 -5.88 6.39
C TRP A 514 14.47 -7.23 6.05
N LEU A 515 15.16 -8.35 6.32
CA LEU A 515 14.57 -9.69 6.24
C LEU A 515 13.48 -9.94 7.30
N LEU A 516 13.44 -9.20 8.42
CA LEU A 516 12.34 -9.31 9.40
C LEU A 516 10.99 -8.90 8.80
N ARG A 517 10.96 -8.04 7.77
CA ARG A 517 9.71 -7.70 7.04
C ARG A 517 9.01 -8.91 6.45
N ARG A 518 9.69 -10.05 6.27
CA ARG A 518 9.04 -11.33 5.92
C ARG A 518 7.93 -11.70 6.93
N ARG A 519 8.00 -11.25 8.18
CA ARG A 519 6.92 -11.46 9.17
C ARG A 519 5.57 -10.85 8.80
N MET A 520 5.55 -9.78 8.00
CA MET A 520 4.30 -9.22 7.43
C MET A 520 3.53 -10.24 6.57
N TYR A 521 4.26 -11.18 5.95
CA TYR A 521 3.72 -12.22 5.08
C TYR A 521 3.62 -13.58 5.77
N LYS A 522 4.21 -13.72 6.96
CA LYS A 522 4.26 -14.94 7.75
C LYS A 522 4.70 -14.63 9.19
N SER A 523 3.73 -14.41 10.08
CA SER A 523 3.94 -14.10 11.51
C SER A 523 5.02 -14.96 12.18
N ASN A 524 4.99 -16.28 11.93
CA ASN A 524 5.94 -17.27 12.44
C ASN A 524 7.35 -17.26 11.80
N PHE A 525 7.68 -16.33 10.89
CA PHE A 525 9.04 -16.23 10.34
C PHE A 525 10.06 -15.86 11.43
N LEU A 526 11.25 -16.50 11.40
CA LEU A 526 12.30 -16.37 12.41
C LEU A 526 11.76 -16.55 13.86
N PRO A 527 11.31 -17.75 14.28
CA PRO A 527 10.77 -17.99 15.62
C PRO A 527 11.75 -17.61 16.75
N PRO A 528 11.29 -17.10 17.91
CA PRO A 528 12.15 -16.61 18.98
C PRO A 528 13.27 -17.57 19.43
N ASN A 529 13.00 -18.87 19.37
CA ASN A 529 13.87 -19.95 19.85
C ASN A 529 14.73 -20.60 18.74
N CYS A 530 14.62 -20.18 17.48
CA CYS A 530 15.50 -20.72 16.43
C CYS A 530 16.93 -20.16 16.58
N LEU A 531 17.93 -20.91 16.11
CA LEU A 531 19.34 -20.56 16.24
C LEU A 531 19.65 -19.16 15.66
N GLN A 532 19.04 -18.84 14.52
CA GLN A 532 19.20 -17.55 13.84
C GLN A 532 18.63 -16.39 14.67
N ALA A 533 17.47 -16.56 15.32
CA ALA A 533 16.90 -15.57 16.23
C ALA A 533 17.79 -15.37 17.48
N ILE A 534 18.31 -16.45 18.05
CA ILE A 534 19.22 -16.41 19.19
C ILE A 534 20.51 -15.68 18.84
N MET A 535 21.10 -15.95 17.66
CA MET A 535 22.29 -15.27 17.16
C MET A 535 22.04 -13.77 16.91
N ALA A 536 20.93 -13.42 16.24
CA ALA A 536 20.55 -12.03 15.99
C ALA A 536 20.34 -11.23 17.30
N LYS A 537 19.61 -11.81 18.26
CA LYS A 537 19.42 -11.22 19.60
C LYS A 537 20.74 -11.11 20.37
N LYS A 538 21.64 -12.10 20.30
CA LYS A 538 22.96 -12.06 20.94
C LYS A 538 23.84 -10.93 20.38
N LEU A 539 23.82 -10.72 19.06
CA LEU A 539 24.48 -9.58 18.42
C LEU A 539 23.90 -8.25 18.90
N ALA A 540 22.58 -8.06 18.80
CA ALA A 540 21.94 -6.82 19.20
C ALA A 540 22.18 -6.49 20.68
N LYS A 541 22.10 -7.49 21.57
CA LYS A 541 22.43 -7.34 23.01
C LYS A 541 23.91 -6.95 23.24
N LYS A 542 24.85 -7.44 22.41
CA LYS A 542 26.25 -6.96 22.45
C LYS A 542 26.38 -5.51 22.00
N ILE A 543 25.82 -5.14 20.84
CA ILE A 543 25.89 -3.76 20.31
C ILE A 543 25.25 -2.77 21.29
N LEU A 544 24.08 -3.12 21.85
CA LEU A 544 23.38 -2.38 22.89
C LEU A 544 24.25 -2.19 24.14
N SER A 545 24.94 -3.24 24.58
CA SER A 545 25.89 -3.19 25.69
C SER A 545 27.11 -2.32 25.38
N ASP A 546 27.71 -2.43 24.19
CA ASP A 546 28.83 -1.59 23.78
C ASP A 546 28.42 -0.11 23.65
N LEU A 547 27.20 0.20 23.21
CA LEU A 547 26.63 1.56 23.20
C LEU A 547 26.42 2.11 24.63
N LYS A 548 25.73 1.37 25.50
CA LYS A 548 25.45 1.80 26.88
C LYS A 548 26.73 1.99 27.70
N ASN A 549 27.73 1.12 27.51
CA ASN A 549 29.05 1.24 28.12
C ASN A 549 29.96 2.27 27.42
N ARG A 550 29.48 3.03 26.42
CA ARG A 550 30.24 4.00 25.61
C ARG A 550 31.49 3.43 24.92
N LYS A 551 31.56 2.09 24.82
CA LYS A 551 32.61 1.32 24.12
C LYS A 551 32.54 1.52 22.60
N ILE A 552 31.37 1.90 22.10
CA ILE A 552 31.17 2.55 20.80
C ILE A 552 30.25 3.76 21.02
N LYS A 553 30.40 4.81 20.21
CA LYS A 553 29.50 5.98 20.24
C LYS A 553 28.39 5.83 19.22
N ALA A 554 27.20 6.31 19.55
CA ALA A 554 26.21 6.61 18.54
C ALA A 554 26.63 7.85 17.75
N VAL A 555 26.63 7.75 16.42
CA VAL A 555 26.43 8.90 15.51
C VAL A 555 25.04 9.51 15.81
N LYS A 556 24.82 10.79 15.48
CA LYS A 556 23.51 11.44 15.70
C LYS A 556 22.46 10.85 14.75
N ALA A 557 21.48 10.14 15.31
CA ALA A 557 20.20 9.81 14.66
C ALA A 557 19.09 10.73 15.20
N LYS A 558 17.93 10.76 14.52
CA LYS A 558 16.69 11.35 15.06
C LYS A 558 16.16 10.62 16.31
N TYR A 559 16.52 9.34 16.46
CA TYR A 559 16.04 8.44 17.50
C TYR A 559 17.18 7.86 18.35
N SER A 560 16.85 7.32 19.54
CA SER A 560 17.83 6.59 20.35
C SER A 560 18.10 5.19 19.80
N ASN A 561 19.35 4.94 19.42
CA ASN A 561 19.80 3.66 18.87
C ASN A 561 19.77 2.52 19.89
N THR A 562 19.77 2.82 21.20
CA THR A 562 19.56 1.78 22.22
C THR A 562 18.12 1.26 22.15
N HIS A 563 17.15 2.19 22.10
CA HIS A 563 15.73 1.86 22.03
C HIS A 563 15.40 1.06 20.76
N LEU A 564 15.93 1.44 19.59
CA LEU A 564 15.70 0.70 18.34
C LEU A 564 16.32 -0.72 18.34
N LEU A 565 17.43 -0.94 19.07
CA LEU A 565 17.99 -2.29 19.27
C LEU A 565 17.18 -3.09 20.31
N GLU A 566 16.60 -2.42 21.30
CA GLU A 566 15.72 -3.02 22.31
C GLU A 566 14.38 -3.45 21.67
N GLU A 567 13.80 -2.60 20.83
CA GLU A 567 12.62 -2.90 20.01
C GLU A 567 12.89 -4.00 18.96
N PHE A 568 14.08 -4.05 18.34
CA PHE A 568 14.47 -5.19 17.48
C PHE A 568 14.50 -6.53 18.23
N ILE A 569 15.06 -6.55 19.45
CA ILE A 569 15.08 -7.75 20.31
C ILE A 569 13.65 -8.13 20.70
N LYS A 570 12.88 -7.17 21.21
CA LYS A 570 11.48 -7.31 21.63
C LYS A 570 10.61 -7.82 20.48
N TYR A 571 10.72 -7.25 19.28
CA TYR A 571 10.00 -7.70 18.09
C TYR A 571 10.32 -9.16 17.79
N ILE A 572 11.62 -9.55 17.75
CA ILE A 572 12.01 -10.95 17.55
C ILE A 572 11.38 -11.86 18.61
N ASP A 573 11.40 -11.46 19.89
CA ASP A 573 10.87 -12.22 21.02
C ASP A 573 9.33 -12.30 21.04
N GLN A 574 8.60 -11.26 20.64
CA GLN A 574 7.13 -11.16 20.66
C GLN A 574 6.42 -11.76 19.41
N GLN A 575 7.11 -12.58 18.60
CA GLN A 575 6.55 -13.18 17.37
C GLN A 575 5.89 -12.19 16.37
N GLY A 576 6.22 -10.90 16.44
CA GLY A 576 5.68 -9.86 15.54
C GLY A 576 4.64 -8.93 16.16
N GLY A 577 4.46 -8.93 17.49
CA GLY A 577 3.62 -7.95 18.20
C GLY A 577 3.93 -6.48 17.88
N GLN A 578 2.95 -5.61 18.13
CA GLN A 578 2.96 -4.18 17.80
C GLN A 578 4.23 -3.45 18.29
N LEU A 579 4.81 -2.66 17.40
CA LEU A 579 5.73 -1.58 17.75
C LEU A 579 4.93 -0.29 18.00
N PRO A 580 5.36 0.62 18.91
CA PRO A 580 4.65 1.87 19.16
C PRO A 580 4.54 2.73 17.89
N ALA A 581 3.35 3.26 17.62
CA ALA A 581 3.09 4.17 16.48
C ALA A 581 3.98 5.43 16.50
N GLU A 582 4.40 5.86 17.71
CA GLU A 582 5.36 6.93 17.99
C GLU A 582 6.69 6.83 17.20
N LEU A 583 7.05 5.63 16.71
CA LEU A 583 8.25 5.38 15.91
C LEU A 583 8.08 5.62 14.40
N TYR A 584 6.85 5.91 13.94
CA TYR A 584 6.50 5.97 12.52
C TYR A 584 6.11 7.37 12.03
N ASP A 585 5.53 8.22 12.89
CA ASP A 585 5.14 9.61 12.57
C ASP A 585 6.35 10.59 12.52
N SER A 586 7.54 10.13 12.07
CA SER A 586 8.78 10.94 12.12
C SER A 586 10.01 10.45 11.32
#